data_AF-A0A2M7H558-F1
#
_entry.id   AF-A0A2M7H558-F1
#
_cell.length_a   1.000
_cell.length_b   1.000
_cell.length_c   1.000
_cell.angle_alpha   90.00
_cell.angle_beta   90.00
_cell.angle_gamma   90.00
#
_symmetry.space_group_name_H-M   'P 1'
#
loop_
_entity.id
_entity.type
_entity.pdbx_description
1 polymer ?
#
loop_
_entity_poly.entity_id
_entity_poly.type
_entity_poly.pdbx_seq_one_letter_code
_entity_poly.pdbx_strand_id
1 'polypeptide(L)'
;DTDAQPGDEVPSITATQKLTVATPVIDADRLVSILKDGLSEQLPIGVEFVSDVTLDNVEITLQDLSDDYSTATIVLQVTADTIINEDNSLLDKSKLTNKSESDVASYLSAFEEIESVDLSFSPFWVTRTPSVADHISISVE
;
A
#
# COMPACT_ATOMS: atom_id res chain seq x y z
N ASP A 1 -4.92 -8.27 65.16
CA ASP A 1 -4.69 -9.70 65.38
C ASP A 1 -5.94 -10.50 65.10
N THR A 2 -5.92 -11.28 64.02
CA THR A 2 -6.71 -12.51 63.86
C THR A 2 -6.03 -13.31 62.75
N ASP A 3 -5.13 -14.21 63.16
CA ASP A 3 -4.56 -15.26 62.33
C ASP A 3 -5.64 -16.31 62.05
N ALA A 4 -5.99 -16.50 60.77
CA ALA A 4 -6.81 -17.62 60.32
C ALA A 4 -5.92 -18.84 60.04
N GLN A 5 -6.35 -20.05 60.41
CA GLN A 5 -5.53 -21.27 60.28
C GLN A 5 -5.91 -22.09 59.03
N PRO A 6 -4.99 -22.93 58.51
CA PRO A 6 -5.28 -23.78 57.36
C PRO A 6 -6.42 -24.77 57.66
N GLY A 7 -7.56 -24.60 56.98
CA GLY A 7 -8.77 -25.40 57.17
C GLY A 7 -10.02 -24.59 57.52
N ASP A 8 -9.89 -23.29 57.79
CA ASP A 8 -11.03 -22.42 58.03
C ASP A 8 -11.79 -22.08 56.73
N GLU A 9 -13.09 -22.43 56.66
CA GLU A 9 -14.01 -21.99 55.61
C GLU A 9 -14.39 -20.52 55.85
N VAL A 10 -13.67 -19.61 55.20
CA VAL A 10 -14.02 -18.18 55.16
C VAL A 10 -15.10 -17.90 54.10
N PRO A 11 -16.16 -17.12 54.42
CA PRO A 11 -17.39 -17.03 53.62
C PRO A 11 -17.22 -16.36 52.24
N SER A 12 -16.12 -15.64 52.00
CA SER A 12 -15.67 -15.26 50.65
C SER A 12 -14.24 -14.73 50.70
N ILE A 13 -13.44 -15.07 49.68
CA ILE A 13 -12.17 -14.39 49.41
C ILE A 13 -12.49 -13.27 48.42
N THR A 14 -12.37 -12.01 48.84
CA THR A 14 -12.55 -10.86 47.94
C THR A 14 -11.24 -10.58 47.21
N ALA A 15 -11.09 -11.14 46.00
CA ALA A 15 -9.99 -10.80 45.10
C ALA A 15 -10.31 -9.47 44.40
N THR A 16 -9.62 -8.40 44.79
CA THR A 16 -9.75 -7.10 44.11
C THR A 16 -8.66 -7.00 43.05
N GLN A 17 -9.03 -7.16 41.78
CA GLN A 17 -8.11 -7.01 40.67
C GLN A 17 -8.22 -5.59 40.11
N LYS A 18 -7.12 -4.83 40.14
CA LYS A 18 -7.07 -3.47 39.59
C LYS A 18 -6.64 -3.57 38.12
N LEU A 19 -7.58 -3.33 37.21
CA LEU A 19 -7.31 -3.31 35.78
C LEU A 19 -6.85 -1.90 35.38
N THR A 20 -5.64 -1.78 34.83
CA THR A 20 -5.14 -0.57 34.19
C THR A 20 -5.33 -0.71 32.69
N VAL A 21 -6.02 0.24 32.07
CA VAL A 21 -6.24 0.30 30.62
C VAL A 21 -5.44 1.48 30.07
N ALA A 22 -4.58 1.22 29.10
CA ALA A 22 -3.85 2.24 28.35
C ALA A 22 -4.42 2.31 26.92
N THR A 23 -4.60 3.52 26.39
CA THR A 23 -5.06 3.75 25.02
C THR A 23 -4.00 4.57 24.29
N PRO A 24 -3.42 4.05 23.19
CA PRO A 24 -2.48 4.84 22.39
C PRO A 24 -3.24 5.99 21.73
N VAL A 25 -2.67 7.20 21.79
CA VAL A 25 -3.14 8.36 21.04
C VAL A 25 -2.16 8.56 19.89
N ILE A 26 -2.64 8.41 18.67
CA ILE A 26 -1.81 8.49 17.47
C ILE A 26 -2.30 9.66 16.61
N ASP A 27 -1.36 10.45 16.11
CA ASP A 27 -1.61 11.51 15.15
C ASP A 27 -1.80 10.89 13.76
N ALA A 28 -3.05 10.87 13.29
CA ALA A 28 -3.43 10.26 12.02
C ALA A 28 -2.77 10.95 10.82
N ASP A 29 -2.69 12.28 10.82
CA ASP A 29 -2.10 13.05 9.71
C ASP A 29 -0.60 12.74 9.60
N ARG A 30 0.07 12.62 10.75
CA ARG A 30 1.47 12.23 10.79
C ARG A 30 1.71 10.81 10.28
N LEU A 31 0.81 9.86 10.59
CA LEU A 31 0.90 8.51 10.05
C LEU A 31 0.76 8.49 8.52
N VAL A 32 -0.22 9.24 7.98
CA VAL A 32 -0.42 9.34 6.54
C VAL A 32 0.82 9.92 5.86
N SER A 33 1.45 10.95 6.45
CA SER A 33 2.69 11.52 5.90
C SER A 33 3.81 10.47 5.86
N ILE A 34 4.04 9.74 6.95
CA ILE A 34 5.10 8.71 7.03
C ILE A 34 4.85 7.61 5.98
N LEU A 35 3.59 7.19 5.82
CA LEU A 35 3.21 6.19 4.82
C LEU A 35 3.44 6.69 3.39
N LYS A 36 2.98 7.91 3.08
CA LYS A 36 3.17 8.50 1.75
C LYS A 36 4.64 8.63 1.41
N ASP A 37 5.44 9.16 2.32
CA ASP A 37 6.88 9.33 2.13
C ASP A 37 7.57 7.97 1.92
N GLY A 38 7.29 6.99 2.79
CA GLY A 38 7.91 5.65 2.71
C GLY A 38 7.49 4.84 1.48
N LEU A 39 6.28 5.03 0.97
CA LEU A 39 5.84 4.39 -0.28
C LEU A 39 6.40 5.10 -1.51
N SER A 40 6.41 6.44 -1.52
CA SER A 40 6.96 7.23 -2.63
C SER A 40 8.46 7.02 -2.82
N GLU A 41 9.23 6.76 -1.76
CA GLU A 41 10.65 6.40 -1.87
C GLU A 41 10.91 5.06 -2.58
N GLN A 42 9.91 4.18 -2.60
CA GLN A 42 9.99 2.85 -3.21
C GLN A 42 9.42 2.82 -4.64
N LEU A 43 8.72 3.88 -5.06
CA LEU A 43 8.15 3.97 -6.40
C LEU A 43 9.25 4.14 -7.46
N PRO A 44 9.29 3.27 -8.48
CA PRO A 44 10.14 3.49 -9.65
C PRO A 44 9.75 4.78 -10.39
N ILE A 45 10.69 5.32 -11.16
CA ILE A 45 10.42 6.46 -12.04
C ILE A 45 9.36 6.04 -13.08
N GLY A 46 8.37 6.91 -13.27
CA GLY A 46 7.29 6.69 -14.23
C GLY A 46 6.21 5.72 -13.73
N VAL A 47 6.06 5.58 -12.41
CA VAL A 47 5.00 4.81 -11.75
C VAL A 47 4.32 5.72 -10.74
N GLU A 48 3.01 5.65 -10.66
CA GLU A 48 2.19 6.41 -9.72
C GLU A 48 1.13 5.53 -9.05
N PHE A 49 0.56 5.99 -7.95
CA PHE A 49 -0.53 5.28 -7.28
C PHE A 49 -1.85 5.50 -8.04
N VAL A 50 -2.63 4.43 -8.21
CA VAL A 50 -3.98 4.50 -8.80
C VAL A 50 -4.93 5.34 -7.93
N SER A 51 -4.69 5.36 -6.62
CA SER A 51 -5.51 6.08 -5.65
C SER A 51 -4.67 6.73 -4.55
N ASP A 52 -5.26 7.71 -3.88
CA ASP A 52 -4.66 8.32 -2.70
C ASP A 52 -4.43 7.28 -1.60
N VAL A 53 -3.21 7.26 -1.06
CA VAL A 53 -2.90 6.45 0.12
C VAL A 53 -3.60 7.07 1.34
N THR A 54 -4.54 6.32 1.91
CA THR A 54 -5.33 6.69 3.10
C THR A 54 -5.21 5.62 4.17
N LEU A 55 -5.57 5.95 5.41
CA LEU A 55 -5.53 4.98 6.53
C LEU A 55 -6.61 3.89 6.42
N ASP A 56 -7.61 4.06 5.55
CA ASP A 56 -8.72 3.11 5.40
C ASP A 56 -8.24 1.73 4.90
N ASN A 57 -7.11 1.70 4.20
CA ASN A 57 -6.49 0.49 3.63
C ASN A 57 -5.19 0.10 4.37
N VAL A 58 -5.00 0.57 5.60
CA VAL A 58 -3.79 0.32 6.38
C VAL A 58 -4.11 -0.53 7.60
N GLU A 59 -3.45 -1.67 7.72
CA GLU A 59 -3.45 -2.46 8.94
C GLU A 59 -2.43 -1.88 9.92
N ILE A 60 -2.91 -1.45 11.08
CA ILE A 60 -2.11 -0.85 12.14
C ILE A 60 -2.01 -1.83 13.30
N THR A 61 -0.80 -2.31 13.57
CA THR A 61 -0.52 -3.20 14.70
C THR A 61 0.40 -2.53 15.70
N LEU A 62 0.05 -2.60 16.99
CA LEU A 62 0.92 -2.19 18.07
C LEU A 62 1.69 -3.40 18.62
N GLN A 63 3.01 -3.27 18.71
CA GLN A 63 3.93 -4.29 19.19
C GLN A 63 4.87 -3.70 20.25
N ASP A 64 5.54 -4.57 21.02
CA ASP A 64 6.60 -4.19 21.96
C ASP A 64 6.24 -3.04 22.93
N LEU A 65 5.00 -3.04 23.44
CA LEU A 65 4.58 -2.08 24.46
C LEU A 65 5.39 -2.28 25.74
N SER A 66 6.07 -1.23 26.19
CA SER A 66 6.87 -1.27 27.42
C SER A 66 5.98 -1.45 28.66
N ASP A 67 6.54 -2.06 29.71
CA ASP A 67 5.82 -2.33 30.97
C ASP A 67 5.27 -1.07 31.66
N ASP A 68 5.88 0.08 31.38
CA ASP A 68 5.47 1.41 31.86
C ASP A 68 4.53 2.15 30.90
N TYR A 69 4.14 1.52 29.79
CA TYR A 69 3.27 2.05 28.73
C TYR A 69 3.78 3.32 28.05
N SER A 70 5.08 3.65 28.19
CA SER A 70 5.66 4.89 27.66
C SER A 70 6.12 4.76 26.20
N THR A 71 6.41 3.55 25.74
CA THR A 71 6.94 3.28 24.40
C THR A 71 6.30 2.05 23.79
N ALA A 72 6.11 2.07 22.47
CA ALA A 72 5.65 0.93 21.68
C ALA A 72 6.14 1.05 20.23
N THR A 73 6.19 -0.08 19.55
CA THR A 73 6.43 -0.16 18.09
C THR A 73 5.08 -0.15 17.37
N ILE A 74 4.93 0.71 16.37
CA ILE A 74 3.77 0.69 15.47
C ILE A 74 4.22 0.09 14.14
N VAL A 75 3.56 -1.00 13.74
CA VAL A 75 3.75 -1.65 12.45
C VAL A 75 2.57 -1.28 11.56
N LEU A 76 2.87 -0.71 10.40
CA LEU A 76 1.89 -0.33 9.39
C LEU A 76 2.06 -1.28 8.21
N GLN A 77 0.98 -1.93 7.80
CA GLN A 77 0.94 -2.72 6.57
C GLN A 77 -0.08 -2.09 5.63
N VAL A 78 0.34 -1.83 4.39
CA VAL A 78 -0.45 -1.15 3.39
C VAL A 78 -0.21 -1.82 2.04
N THR A 79 -1.29 -1.97 1.27
CA THR A 79 -1.24 -2.38 -0.13
C THR A 79 -1.82 -1.23 -0.95
N ALA A 80 -1.09 -0.82 -1.98
CA ALA A 80 -1.50 0.25 -2.87
C ALA A 80 -1.32 -0.21 -4.32
N ASP A 81 -2.37 -0.03 -5.12
CA ASP A 81 -2.32 -0.31 -6.55
C ASP A 81 -1.54 0.80 -7.25
N THR A 82 -0.71 0.42 -8.21
CA THR A 82 0.12 1.33 -8.98
C THR A 82 -0.14 1.19 -10.47
N ILE A 83 0.17 2.25 -11.20
CA ILE A 83 0.05 2.29 -12.65
C ILE A 83 1.28 2.98 -13.23
N ILE A 84 1.72 2.53 -14.41
CA ILE A 84 2.77 3.20 -15.16
C ILE A 84 2.21 4.50 -15.76
N ASN A 85 2.99 5.57 -15.79
CA ASN A 85 2.57 6.81 -16.45
C ASN A 85 3.34 7.04 -17.77
N GLU A 86 3.01 8.11 -18.49
CA GLU A 86 3.59 8.41 -19.80
C GLU A 86 5.11 8.62 -19.82
N ASP A 87 5.70 8.94 -18.66
CA ASP A 87 7.15 9.13 -18.51
C ASP A 87 7.90 7.80 -18.32
N ASN A 88 7.18 6.68 -18.20
CA ASN A 88 7.79 5.37 -18.02
C ASN A 88 8.55 4.95 -19.28
N SER A 89 9.82 4.56 -19.10
CA SER A 89 10.68 4.11 -20.21
C SER A 89 10.17 2.85 -20.95
N LEU A 90 9.27 2.09 -20.33
CA LEU A 90 8.56 0.97 -20.96
C LEU A 90 7.63 1.45 -22.07
N LEU A 91 7.07 2.65 -21.96
CA LEU A 91 6.15 3.28 -22.92
C LEU A 91 6.88 4.12 -23.98
N ASP A 92 8.18 3.89 -24.20
CA ASP A 92 8.97 4.55 -25.24
C ASP A 92 8.31 4.38 -26.62
N LYS A 93 7.74 5.48 -27.13
CA LYS A 93 6.99 5.57 -28.39
C LYS A 93 7.80 5.06 -29.58
N SER A 94 9.13 5.21 -29.56
CA SER A 94 9.99 4.74 -30.66
C SER A 94 9.94 3.22 -30.80
N LYS A 95 9.86 2.50 -29.68
CA LYS A 95 9.73 1.04 -29.62
C LYS A 95 8.34 0.56 -30.00
N LEU A 96 7.35 1.44 -29.96
CA LEU A 96 5.95 1.11 -30.25
C LEU A 96 5.55 1.39 -31.70
N THR A 97 6.42 1.96 -32.53
CA THR A 97 6.11 2.27 -33.93
C THR A 97 5.83 1.04 -34.79
N ASN A 98 4.89 1.18 -35.74
CA ASN A 98 4.45 0.12 -36.65
C ASN A 98 4.06 -1.21 -35.97
N LYS A 99 3.55 -1.21 -34.74
CA LYS A 99 3.11 -2.42 -34.02
C LYS A 99 1.60 -2.58 -34.09
N SER A 100 1.10 -3.82 -34.19
CA SER A 100 -0.31 -4.08 -33.91
C SER A 100 -0.58 -4.04 -32.40
N GLU A 101 -1.85 -3.98 -32.02
CA GLU A 101 -2.27 -4.08 -30.62
C GLU A 101 -1.70 -5.32 -29.92
N SER A 102 -1.75 -6.49 -30.59
CA SER A 102 -1.15 -7.73 -30.08
C SER A 102 0.36 -7.65 -29.88
N ASP A 103 1.07 -6.93 -30.76
CA ASP A 103 2.52 -6.76 -30.67
C ASP A 103 2.89 -5.82 -29.52
N VAL A 104 2.07 -4.79 -29.28
CA VAL A 104 2.24 -3.88 -28.13
C VAL A 104 1.93 -4.62 -26.83
N ALA A 105 0.82 -5.35 -26.77
CA ALA A 105 0.46 -6.17 -25.60
C ALA A 105 1.57 -7.15 -25.26
N SER A 106 2.05 -7.91 -26.25
CA SER A 106 3.12 -8.89 -26.05
C SER A 106 4.44 -8.24 -25.61
N TYR A 107 4.72 -7.03 -26.06
CA TYR A 107 5.91 -6.29 -25.64
C TYR A 107 5.79 -5.84 -24.18
N LEU A 108 4.64 -5.29 -23.77
CA LEU A 108 4.43 -4.81 -22.41
C LEU A 108 4.33 -5.97 -21.40
N SER A 109 3.63 -7.05 -21.74
CA SER A 109 3.54 -8.25 -20.88
C SER A 109 4.86 -9.01 -20.73
N ALA A 110 5.92 -8.65 -21.47
CA ALA A 110 7.23 -9.25 -21.32
C ALA A 110 8.00 -8.70 -20.10
N PHE A 111 7.53 -7.60 -19.50
CA PHE A 111 8.14 -7.01 -18.31
C PHE A 111 7.47 -7.57 -17.06
N GLU A 112 8.27 -8.11 -16.13
CA GLU A 112 7.78 -8.68 -14.86
C GLU A 112 7.06 -7.65 -13.99
N GLU A 113 7.35 -6.37 -14.19
CA GLU A 113 6.76 -5.23 -13.48
C GLU A 113 5.31 -4.94 -13.93
N ILE A 114 4.85 -5.54 -15.02
CA ILE A 114 3.51 -5.33 -15.60
C ILE A 114 2.65 -6.58 -15.38
N GLU A 115 1.70 -6.47 -14.45
CA GLU A 115 0.76 -7.57 -14.14
C GLU A 115 -0.36 -7.69 -15.18
N SER A 116 -0.87 -6.56 -15.66
CA SER A 116 -1.96 -6.52 -16.64
C SER A 116 -1.82 -5.36 -17.61
N VAL A 117 -2.36 -5.54 -18.82
CA VAL A 117 -2.30 -4.57 -19.91
C VAL A 117 -3.64 -4.58 -20.65
N ASP A 118 -4.34 -3.46 -20.63
CA ASP A 118 -5.51 -3.20 -21.47
C ASP A 118 -5.14 -2.12 -22.50
N LEU A 119 -5.32 -2.42 -23.78
CA LEU A 119 -4.94 -1.53 -24.88
C LEU A 119 -6.14 -1.19 -25.72
N SER A 120 -6.21 0.06 -26.15
CA SER A 120 -7.17 0.48 -27.16
C SER A 120 -6.51 1.44 -28.14
N PHE A 121 -6.75 1.23 -29.43
CA PHE A 121 -6.30 2.14 -30.47
C PHE A 121 -7.41 3.10 -30.87
N SER A 122 -7.07 4.38 -30.93
CA SER A 122 -7.97 5.44 -31.37
C SER A 122 -7.44 6.09 -32.65
N PRO A 123 -8.28 6.30 -33.68
CA PRO A 123 -9.67 5.86 -33.76
C PRO A 123 -9.81 4.33 -33.87
N PHE A 124 -10.98 3.79 -33.52
CA PHE A 124 -11.24 2.33 -33.41
C PHE A 124 -10.96 1.51 -34.68
N TRP A 125 -10.84 2.14 -35.85
CA TRP A 125 -10.52 1.47 -37.12
C TRP A 125 -9.01 1.28 -37.34
N VAL A 126 -8.16 1.87 -36.49
CA VAL A 126 -6.70 1.74 -36.59
C VAL A 126 -6.28 0.41 -35.99
N THR A 127 -5.52 -0.37 -36.75
CA THR A 127 -5.05 -1.71 -36.34
C THR A 127 -3.56 -1.75 -36.01
N ARG A 128 -2.83 -0.67 -36.30
CA ARG A 128 -1.39 -0.53 -36.07
C ARG A 128 -1.02 0.90 -35.69
N THR A 129 0.00 1.04 -34.85
CA THR A 129 0.58 2.34 -34.52
C THR A 129 1.26 2.97 -35.75
N PRO A 130 1.31 4.32 -35.81
CA PRO A 130 2.06 5.04 -36.83
C PRO A 130 3.55 4.68 -36.88
N SER A 131 4.18 4.99 -38.03
CA SER A 131 5.62 4.82 -38.23
C SER A 131 6.46 5.91 -37.57
N VAL A 132 5.87 7.06 -37.26
CA VAL A 132 6.51 8.21 -36.62
C VAL A 132 6.09 8.24 -35.16
N ALA A 133 7.06 8.15 -34.25
CA ALA A 133 6.81 8.09 -32.81
C ALA A 133 6.03 9.31 -32.29
N ASP A 134 6.29 10.50 -32.84
CA ASP A 134 5.62 11.75 -32.46
C ASP A 134 4.12 11.75 -32.79
N HIS A 135 3.66 10.83 -33.65
CA HIS A 135 2.23 10.65 -33.94
C HIS A 135 1.55 9.65 -33.00
N ILE A 136 2.27 9.14 -31.98
CA ILE A 136 1.73 8.27 -30.94
C ILE A 136 1.45 9.13 -29.71
N SER A 137 0.19 9.14 -29.29
CA SER A 137 -0.23 9.64 -27.98
C SER A 137 -0.61 8.43 -27.13
N ILE A 138 -0.09 8.39 -25.91
CA ILE A 138 -0.36 7.33 -24.94
C ILE A 138 -1.12 8.01 -23.81
N SER A 139 -2.27 7.44 -23.46
CA SER A 139 -3.03 7.80 -22.27
C SER A 139 -3.05 6.57 -21.38
N VAL A 140 -2.80 6.77 -20.10
CA VAL A 140 -2.88 5.71 -19.09
C VAL A 140 -3.99 6.10 -18.13
N GLU A 141 -4.90 5.17 -17.85
CA GLU A 141 -6.12 5.35 -17.05
C GLU A 141 -6.30 4.20 -16.07
#